data_AF-A0AAU2U618-F1
#
_entry.id   AF-A0AAU2U618-F1
#
_cell.length_a   1.000
_cell.length_b   1.000
_cell.length_c   1.000
_cell.angle_alpha   90.00
_cell.angle_beta   90.00
_cell.angle_gamma   90.00
#
_symmetry.space_group_name_H-M   'P 1'
#
loop_
_entity.id
_entity.type
_entity.pdbx_description
1 polymer ?
#
loop_
_entity_poly.entity_id
_entity_poly.type
_entity_poly.pdbx_seq_one_letter_code
_entity_poly.pdbx_strand_id
1 'polypeptide(L)'
;MGNPRVSTWSIASAFGVCTLGVLFAVPPVARAVESATDIENVAKLIAHICAILWCAFLQVTMVDLAYRPEYLRPAIFQRGFAAFVYLAIMVPLFLATNEPDVAFTTAHVDNPKVAAYLLIYLSYVLITCGELAFMCGRTAHRNWGIRPWSAAGFALSAAAAVLGMAYATSKGSYILCDTLGTPWSLKAEEALSPALAGLSILCLFSGLTLPMIGVLAERLRQKKALAAD
;
A
#
# COMPACT_ATOMS: atom_id res chain seq x y z
N MET A 1 -0.52 -2.12 32.46
CA MET A 1 -0.06 -1.90 31.07
C MET A 1 -0.95 -2.76 30.17
N GLY A 2 -1.83 -2.15 29.38
CA GLY A 2 -2.78 -2.91 28.55
C GLY A 2 -2.06 -3.61 27.40
N ASN A 3 -2.45 -4.85 27.11
CA ASN A 3 -1.92 -5.66 26.02
C ASN A 3 -1.89 -4.83 24.71
N PRO A 4 -0.75 -4.72 23.99
CA PRO A 4 -0.69 -3.93 22.77
C PRO A 4 -1.76 -4.42 21.80
N ARG A 5 -2.56 -3.46 21.30
CA ARG A 5 -3.61 -3.76 20.31
C ARG A 5 -2.98 -4.32 19.04
N VAL A 6 -3.70 -5.19 18.35
CA VAL A 6 -3.26 -5.77 17.08
C VAL A 6 -2.96 -4.69 16.03
N SER A 7 -3.69 -3.57 16.06
CA SER A 7 -3.42 -2.38 15.25
C SER A 7 -2.03 -1.80 15.46
N THR A 8 -1.47 -1.77 16.67
CA THR A 8 -0.14 -1.20 16.91
C THR A 8 0.94 -2.01 16.20
N TRP A 9 0.90 -3.34 16.33
CA TRP A 9 1.80 -4.22 15.62
C TRP A 9 1.57 -4.17 14.11
N SER A 10 0.31 -4.13 13.67
CA SER A 10 -0.03 -4.05 12.25
C SER A 10 0.46 -2.76 11.60
N ILE A 11 0.36 -1.62 12.29
CA ILE A 11 0.91 -0.33 11.83
C ILE A 11 2.43 -0.40 11.74
N ALA A 12 3.11 -0.92 12.77
CA ALA A 12 4.56 -1.06 12.78
C ALA A 12 5.04 -1.98 11.63
N SER A 13 4.37 -3.12 11.44
CA SER A 13 4.63 -4.03 10.31
C SER A 13 4.37 -3.34 8.97
N ALA A 14 3.27 -2.60 8.83
CA ALA A 14 2.95 -1.83 7.62
C ALA A 14 4.04 -0.82 7.28
N PHE A 15 4.55 -0.07 8.26
CA PHE A 15 5.69 0.84 8.05
C PHE A 15 6.94 0.08 7.61
N GLY A 16 7.29 -1.00 8.32
CA GLY A 16 8.48 -1.80 8.00
C GLY A 16 8.45 -2.37 6.59
N VAL A 17 7.34 -3.03 6.20
CA VAL A 17 7.23 -3.62 4.85
C VAL A 17 7.13 -2.56 3.76
N CYS A 18 6.48 -1.42 4.01
CA CYS A 18 6.43 -0.33 3.03
C CYS A 18 7.82 0.28 2.81
N THR A 19 8.57 0.56 3.89
CA THR A 19 9.94 1.06 3.80
C THR A 19 10.83 0.08 3.02
N LEU A 20 10.71 -1.22 3.30
CA LEU A 20 11.44 -2.25 2.56
C LEU A 20 11.06 -2.24 1.07
N GLY A 21 9.76 -2.23 0.75
CA GLY A 21 9.29 -2.20 -0.64
C GLY A 21 9.76 -0.97 -1.41
N VAL A 22 9.70 0.22 -0.78
CA VAL A 22 10.21 1.47 -1.38
C VAL A 22 11.72 1.40 -1.59
N LEU A 23 12.46 0.84 -0.62
CA LEU A 23 13.92 0.67 -0.74
C LEU A 23 14.28 -0.21 -1.95
N PHE A 24 13.61 -1.34 -2.14
CA PHE A 24 13.83 -2.20 -3.32
C PHE A 24 13.34 -1.59 -4.64
N ALA A 25 12.44 -0.60 -4.60
CA ALA A 25 12.02 0.15 -5.79
C ALA A 25 13.04 1.21 -6.25
N VAL A 26 14.05 1.53 -5.43
CA VAL A 26 15.11 2.50 -5.78
C VAL A 26 16.08 1.87 -6.79
N PRO A 27 16.31 2.46 -7.99
CA PRO A 27 17.07 1.79 -9.05
C PRO A 27 18.52 1.38 -8.68
N PRO A 28 19.29 2.18 -7.91
CA PRO A 28 20.57 1.73 -7.37
C PRO A 28 20.48 0.47 -6.49
N VAL A 29 19.46 0.38 -5.63
CA VAL A 29 19.28 -0.76 -4.72
C VAL A 29 18.83 -1.99 -5.51
N ALA A 30 17.88 -1.82 -6.43
CA ALA A 30 17.41 -2.90 -7.30
C ALA A 30 18.59 -3.56 -8.04
N ARG A 31 19.41 -2.75 -8.70
CA ARG A 31 20.61 -3.23 -9.42
C ARG A 31 21.61 -3.93 -8.51
N ALA A 32 21.85 -3.40 -7.31
CA ALA A 32 22.75 -4.03 -6.35
C ALA A 32 22.25 -5.42 -5.92
N VAL A 33 20.96 -5.55 -5.64
CA VAL A 33 20.33 -6.82 -5.23
C VAL A 33 20.32 -7.83 -6.37
N GLU A 34 19.97 -7.40 -7.57
CA GLU A 34 19.99 -8.23 -8.77
C GLU A 34 21.41 -8.73 -9.05
N SER A 35 22.42 -7.85 -8.95
CA SER A 35 23.83 -8.25 -9.11
C SER A 35 24.33 -9.22 -8.04
N ALA A 36 23.78 -9.17 -6.82
CA ALA A 36 24.18 -10.03 -5.71
C ALA A 36 23.49 -11.40 -5.74
N THR A 37 22.29 -11.47 -6.32
CA THR A 37 21.47 -12.70 -6.38
C THR A 37 21.55 -13.41 -7.72
N ASP A 38 22.01 -12.72 -8.77
CA ASP A 38 22.01 -13.18 -10.17
C ASP A 38 20.59 -13.49 -10.69
N ILE A 39 19.57 -12.89 -10.06
CA ILE A 39 18.16 -13.02 -10.45
C ILE A 39 17.65 -11.64 -10.89
N GLU A 40 17.48 -11.45 -12.19
CA GLU A 40 16.86 -10.24 -12.74
C GLU A 40 15.46 -10.02 -12.17
N ASN A 41 15.07 -8.75 -11.99
CA ASN A 41 13.77 -8.32 -11.48
C ASN A 41 13.42 -8.78 -10.04
N VAL A 42 14.32 -9.45 -9.32
CA VAL A 42 14.02 -9.95 -7.96
C VAL A 42 13.64 -8.82 -7.01
N ALA A 43 14.31 -7.66 -7.13
CA ALA A 43 14.00 -6.49 -6.33
C ALA A 43 12.56 -6.00 -6.55
N LYS A 44 12.08 -6.10 -7.79
CA LYS A 44 10.71 -5.74 -8.15
C LYS A 44 9.67 -6.73 -7.62
N LEU A 45 9.98 -8.03 -7.67
CA LEU A 45 9.15 -9.04 -7.01
C LEU A 45 9.05 -8.75 -5.51
N ILE A 46 10.17 -8.49 -4.83
CA ILE A 46 10.19 -8.15 -3.41
C ILE A 46 9.36 -6.89 -3.13
N ALA A 47 9.48 -5.86 -3.97
CA ALA A 47 8.67 -4.64 -3.83
C ALA A 47 7.17 -4.93 -3.94
N HIS A 48 6.73 -5.76 -4.89
CA HIS A 48 5.33 -6.16 -5.04
C HIS A 48 4.83 -7.01 -3.86
N ILE A 49 5.64 -7.95 -3.36
CA ILE A 49 5.32 -8.72 -2.16
C ILE A 49 5.12 -7.78 -0.96
N CYS A 50 6.04 -6.83 -0.78
CA CYS A 50 5.97 -5.84 0.27
C CYS A 50 4.70 -4.98 0.16
N ALA A 51 4.32 -4.56 -1.06
CA ALA A 51 3.09 -3.80 -1.29
C ALA A 51 1.83 -4.60 -0.94
N ILE A 52 1.78 -5.90 -1.29
CA ILE A 52 0.66 -6.79 -0.94
C ILE A 52 0.51 -6.91 0.58
N LEU A 53 1.63 -7.18 1.27
CA LEU A 53 1.65 -7.30 2.72
C LEU A 53 1.30 -5.96 3.40
N TRP A 54 1.78 -4.85 2.84
CA TRP A 54 1.46 -3.51 3.30
C TRP A 54 -0.05 -3.27 3.30
N CYS A 55 -0.72 -3.52 2.16
CA CYS A 55 -2.17 -3.42 2.05
C CYS A 55 -2.89 -4.31 3.08
N ALA A 56 -2.45 -5.56 3.24
CA ALA A 56 -3.04 -6.49 4.21
C ALA A 56 -2.94 -5.97 5.65
N PHE A 57 -1.77 -5.48 6.07
CA PHE A 57 -1.57 -4.93 7.41
C PHE A 57 -2.39 -3.66 7.65
N LEU A 58 -2.53 -2.80 6.65
CA LEU A 58 -3.37 -1.60 6.73
C LEU A 58 -4.84 -1.94 6.88
N GLN A 59 -5.33 -2.92 6.11
CA GLN A 59 -6.71 -3.35 6.23
C GLN A 59 -7.00 -4.01 7.59
N VAL A 60 -6.08 -4.84 8.11
CA VAL A 60 -6.19 -5.41 9.47
C VAL A 60 -6.20 -4.31 10.52
N THR A 61 -5.32 -3.30 10.39
CA THR A 61 -5.31 -2.12 11.25
C THR A 61 -6.68 -1.44 11.27
N MET A 62 -7.27 -1.20 10.09
CA MET A 62 -8.58 -0.56 10.00
C MET A 62 -9.70 -1.41 10.59
N VAL A 63 -9.62 -2.75 10.48
CA VAL A 63 -10.62 -3.61 11.12
C VAL A 63 -10.53 -3.54 12.65
N ASP A 64 -9.32 -3.62 13.21
CA ASP A 64 -9.11 -3.51 14.67
C ASP A 64 -9.55 -2.15 15.22
N LEU A 65 -9.39 -1.08 14.42
CA LEU A 65 -9.78 0.27 14.84
C LEU A 65 -11.28 0.56 14.68
N ALA A 66 -11.93 0.01 13.65
CA ALA A 66 -13.29 0.39 13.28
C ALA A 66 -14.39 -0.60 13.69
N TYR A 67 -14.04 -1.84 14.03
CA TYR A 67 -15.00 -2.91 14.32
C TYR A 67 -14.77 -3.56 15.69
N ARG A 68 -15.73 -4.39 16.11
CA ARG A 68 -15.64 -5.15 17.37
C ARG A 68 -14.58 -6.26 17.26
N PRO A 69 -13.93 -6.66 18.37
CA PRO A 69 -12.89 -7.69 18.39
C PRO A 69 -13.32 -9.05 17.80
N GLU A 70 -14.61 -9.37 17.87
CA GLU A 70 -15.21 -10.59 17.30
C GLU A 70 -14.96 -10.72 15.79
N TYR A 71 -14.89 -9.59 15.07
CA TYR A 71 -14.65 -9.55 13.63
C TYR A 71 -13.16 -9.58 13.26
N LEU A 72 -12.26 -9.40 14.23
CA LEU A 72 -10.83 -9.25 13.97
C LEU A 72 -10.20 -10.55 13.46
N ARG A 73 -10.51 -11.69 14.10
CA ARG A 73 -9.98 -13.00 13.69
C ARG A 73 -10.42 -13.35 12.26
N PRO A 74 -11.73 -13.35 11.91
CA PRO A 74 -12.16 -13.58 10.54
C PRO A 74 -11.51 -12.63 9.54
N ALA A 75 -11.38 -11.35 9.88
CA ALA A 75 -10.78 -10.37 9.00
C ALA A 75 -9.29 -10.62 8.72
N ILE A 76 -8.51 -11.00 9.75
CA ILE A 76 -7.10 -11.40 9.59
C ILE A 76 -7.00 -12.62 8.68
N PHE A 77 -7.82 -13.64 8.91
CA PHE A 77 -7.82 -14.84 8.07
C PHE A 77 -8.21 -14.53 6.62
N GLN A 78 -9.28 -13.77 6.39
CA GLN A 78 -9.73 -13.43 5.04
C GLN A 78 -8.69 -12.62 4.26
N ARG A 79 -8.08 -11.62 4.89
CA ARG A 79 -7.08 -10.75 4.25
C ARG A 79 -5.75 -11.44 4.07
N GLY A 80 -5.32 -12.23 5.07
CA GLY A 80 -4.14 -13.08 4.96
C GLY A 80 -4.29 -14.14 3.88
N PHE A 81 -5.46 -14.77 3.78
CA PHE A 81 -5.77 -15.74 2.73
C PHE A 81 -5.78 -15.08 1.34
N ALA A 82 -6.42 -13.92 1.19
CA ALA A 82 -6.39 -13.17 -0.06
C ALA A 82 -4.95 -12.83 -0.46
N ALA A 83 -4.16 -12.24 0.44
CA ALA A 83 -2.75 -11.94 0.19
C ALA A 83 -1.97 -13.20 -0.22
N PHE A 84 -2.17 -14.31 0.49
CA PHE A 84 -1.53 -15.59 0.16
C PHE A 84 -1.91 -16.08 -1.25
N VAL A 85 -3.19 -16.06 -1.62
CA VAL A 85 -3.64 -16.48 -2.96
C VAL A 85 -3.00 -15.62 -4.05
N TYR A 86 -2.97 -14.31 -3.88
CA TYR A 86 -2.32 -13.40 -4.84
C TYR A 86 -0.82 -13.70 -4.97
N LEU A 87 -0.13 -13.92 -3.85
CA LEU A 87 1.30 -14.29 -3.85
C LEU A 87 1.54 -15.66 -4.49
N ALA A 88 0.69 -16.64 -4.19
CA ALA A 88 0.78 -17.99 -4.75
C ALA A 88 0.54 -18.04 -6.27
N ILE A 89 -0.16 -17.04 -6.83
CA ILE A 89 -0.31 -16.88 -8.28
C ILE A 89 0.86 -16.07 -8.86
N MET A 90 1.23 -14.97 -8.22
CA MET A 90 2.25 -14.05 -8.72
C MET A 90 3.65 -14.66 -8.75
N VAL A 91 4.04 -15.44 -7.73
CA VAL A 91 5.40 -16.00 -7.66
C VAL A 91 5.66 -17.02 -8.78
N PRO A 92 4.80 -18.04 -9.02
CA PRO A 92 4.99 -18.93 -10.17
C PRO A 92 4.94 -18.20 -11.51
N LEU A 93 4.03 -17.22 -11.66
CA LEU A 93 3.95 -16.44 -12.89
C LEU A 93 5.21 -15.61 -13.13
N PHE A 94 5.78 -15.03 -12.07
CA PHE A 94 7.09 -14.37 -12.13
C PHE A 94 8.17 -15.35 -12.60
N LEU A 95 8.30 -16.52 -11.95
CA LEU A 95 9.30 -17.52 -12.32
C LEU A 95 9.14 -18.03 -13.75
N ALA A 96 7.91 -18.13 -14.25
CA ALA A 96 7.61 -18.57 -15.62
C ALA A 96 7.78 -17.49 -16.70
N THR A 97 8.03 -16.24 -16.29
CA THR A 97 8.13 -15.06 -17.17
C THR A 97 9.47 -14.37 -17.07
N ASN A 98 10.21 -14.60 -15.98
CA ASN A 98 11.52 -14.00 -15.75
C ASN A 98 12.54 -14.60 -16.71
N GLU A 99 12.70 -13.93 -17.84
CA GLU A 99 13.68 -14.20 -18.87
C GLU A 99 14.73 -13.07 -18.88
N PRO A 100 15.99 -13.34 -19.26
CA PRO A 100 17.00 -12.30 -19.40
C PRO A 100 16.50 -11.16 -20.29
N ASP A 101 16.78 -9.92 -19.90
CA ASP A 101 16.38 -8.67 -20.58
C ASP A 101 14.87 -8.34 -20.56
N VAL A 102 14.01 -9.13 -19.92
CA VAL A 102 12.58 -8.82 -19.78
C VAL A 102 12.33 -8.11 -18.45
N ALA A 103 12.26 -6.77 -18.48
CA ALA A 103 11.89 -6.03 -17.29
C ALA A 103 10.38 -6.12 -17.03
N PHE A 104 9.95 -6.31 -15.77
CA PHE A 104 8.51 -6.37 -15.41
C PHE A 104 7.82 -4.98 -15.44
N THR A 105 8.16 -4.12 -16.39
CA THR A 105 7.70 -2.73 -16.53
C THR A 105 6.60 -2.61 -17.58
N THR A 106 5.99 -1.42 -17.64
CA THR A 106 5.07 -1.03 -18.70
C THR A 106 5.74 -0.95 -20.08
N ALA A 107 7.07 -1.06 -20.16
CA ALA A 107 7.80 -1.14 -21.42
C ALA A 107 7.86 -2.55 -22.03
N HIS A 108 7.46 -3.60 -21.30
CA HIS A 108 7.47 -5.00 -21.78
C HIS A 108 6.09 -5.65 -21.67
N VAL A 109 5.03 -4.85 -21.71
CA VAL A 109 3.64 -5.34 -21.66
C VAL A 109 3.22 -6.08 -22.92
N ASP A 110 4.00 -5.95 -24.00
CA ASP A 110 3.90 -6.80 -25.20
C ASP A 110 4.02 -8.29 -24.86
N ASN A 111 4.71 -8.64 -23.77
CA ASN A 111 4.72 -10.01 -23.25
C ASN A 111 3.43 -10.27 -22.44
N PRO A 112 2.53 -11.15 -22.90
CA PRO A 112 1.22 -11.36 -22.28
C PRO A 112 1.33 -11.88 -20.84
N LYS A 113 2.42 -12.58 -20.49
CA LYS A 113 2.64 -13.05 -19.12
C LYS A 113 3.02 -11.90 -18.18
N VAL A 114 3.81 -10.93 -18.64
CA VAL A 114 4.15 -9.71 -17.88
C VAL A 114 2.90 -8.87 -17.67
N ALA A 115 2.10 -8.67 -18.72
CA ALA A 115 0.82 -7.97 -18.63
C ALA A 115 -0.12 -8.64 -17.61
N ALA A 116 -0.29 -9.96 -17.68
CA ALA A 116 -1.10 -10.71 -16.73
C ALA A 116 -0.60 -10.56 -15.29
N TYR A 117 0.71 -10.68 -15.05
CA TYR A 117 1.32 -10.49 -13.74
C TYR A 117 1.02 -9.10 -13.16
N LEU A 118 1.20 -8.05 -13.97
CA LEU A 118 0.95 -6.67 -13.54
C LEU A 118 -0.54 -6.43 -13.29
N LEU A 119 -1.44 -6.95 -14.13
CA LEU A 119 -2.89 -6.79 -13.92
C LEU A 119 -3.36 -7.50 -12.65
N ILE A 120 -2.85 -8.69 -12.35
CA ILE A 120 -3.14 -9.40 -11.10
C ILE A 120 -2.70 -8.54 -9.91
N TYR A 121 -1.45 -8.08 -9.92
CA TYR A 121 -0.94 -7.18 -8.88
C TYR A 121 -1.80 -5.92 -8.70
N LEU A 122 -2.09 -5.21 -9.79
CA LEU A 122 -2.86 -3.97 -9.77
C LEU A 122 -4.30 -4.19 -9.31
N SER A 123 -4.91 -5.33 -9.63
CA SER A 123 -6.25 -5.67 -9.14
C SER A 123 -6.29 -5.78 -7.62
N TYR A 124 -5.27 -6.38 -7.00
CA TYR A 124 -5.17 -6.45 -5.55
C TYR A 124 -5.03 -5.06 -4.93
N VAL A 125 -4.15 -4.23 -5.49
CA VAL A 125 -3.97 -2.83 -5.05
C VAL A 125 -5.28 -2.07 -5.17
N LEU A 126 -5.98 -2.18 -6.31
CA LEU A 126 -7.25 -1.49 -6.54
C LEU A 126 -8.32 -1.88 -5.52
N ILE A 127 -8.50 -3.18 -5.28
CA ILE A 127 -9.51 -3.69 -4.33
C ILE A 127 -9.16 -3.24 -2.90
N THR A 128 -7.92 -3.45 -2.47
CA THR A 128 -7.49 -3.12 -1.11
C THR A 128 -7.50 -1.62 -0.83
N CYS A 129 -7.08 -0.80 -1.80
CA CYS A 129 -7.20 0.66 -1.71
C CYS A 129 -8.67 1.10 -1.71
N GLY A 130 -9.56 0.47 -2.48
CA GLY A 130 -10.99 0.74 -2.43
C GLY A 130 -11.59 0.48 -1.04
N GLU A 131 -11.26 -0.67 -0.44
CA GLU A 131 -11.66 -0.98 0.93
C GLU A 131 -11.12 0.04 1.95
N LEU A 132 -9.84 0.42 1.82
CA LEU A 132 -9.20 1.40 2.71
C LEU A 132 -9.84 2.79 2.56
N ALA A 133 -10.09 3.25 1.33
CA ALA A 133 -10.76 4.52 1.07
C ALA A 133 -12.13 4.57 1.76
N PHE A 134 -12.91 3.50 1.63
CA PHE A 134 -14.21 3.37 2.28
C PHE A 134 -14.10 3.35 3.81
N MET A 135 -13.26 2.48 4.38
CA MET A 135 -13.12 2.34 5.83
C MET A 135 -12.56 3.60 6.50
N CYS A 136 -11.49 4.17 5.93
CA CYS A 136 -10.87 5.39 6.43
C CYS A 136 -11.81 6.59 6.27
N GLY A 137 -12.44 6.76 5.11
CA GLY A 137 -13.37 7.87 4.86
C GLY A 137 -14.58 7.86 5.80
N ARG A 138 -15.21 6.69 5.97
CA ARG A 138 -16.30 6.51 6.94
C ARG A 138 -15.86 6.81 8.38
N THR A 139 -14.66 6.39 8.75
CA THR A 139 -14.12 6.59 10.11
C THR A 139 -13.74 8.05 10.35
N ALA A 140 -13.21 8.74 9.32
CA ALA A 140 -12.93 10.17 9.36
C ALA A 140 -14.20 10.98 9.62
N HIS A 141 -15.25 10.72 8.83
CA HIS A 141 -16.54 11.41 8.95
C HIS A 141 -17.14 11.25 10.36
N ARG A 142 -17.10 10.04 10.93
CA ARG A 142 -17.64 9.77 12.28
C ARG A 142 -16.89 10.48 13.40
N ASN A 143 -15.58 10.73 13.23
CA ASN A 143 -14.73 11.29 14.29
C ASN A 143 -14.56 12.81 14.20
N TRP A 144 -15.03 13.46 13.14
CA TRP A 144 -14.73 14.87 12.86
C TRP A 144 -15.11 15.82 14.00
N GLY A 145 -16.26 15.59 14.65
CA GLY A 145 -16.74 16.43 15.75
C GLY A 145 -16.22 16.04 17.15
N ILE A 146 -15.51 14.91 17.30
CA ILE A 146 -15.12 14.36 18.61
C ILE A 146 -13.60 14.36 18.76
N ARG A 147 -12.88 13.94 17.72
CA ARG A 147 -11.41 13.77 17.71
C ARG A 147 -10.84 14.30 16.40
N PRO A 148 -10.66 15.62 16.26
CA PRO A 148 -10.32 16.25 14.99
C PRO A 148 -8.98 15.74 14.42
N TRP A 149 -7.98 15.48 15.28
CA TRP A 149 -6.68 14.93 14.85
C TRP A 149 -6.79 13.51 14.28
N SER A 150 -7.59 12.65 14.92
CA SER A 150 -7.84 11.30 14.40
C SER A 150 -8.64 11.35 13.11
N ALA A 151 -9.63 12.24 13.02
CA ALA A 151 -10.45 12.42 11.82
C ALA A 151 -9.63 12.91 10.63
N ALA A 152 -8.74 13.89 10.84
CA ALA A 152 -7.80 14.36 9.83
C ALA A 152 -6.84 13.26 9.37
N GLY A 153 -6.31 12.47 10.31
CA GLY A 153 -5.47 11.30 10.00
C GLY A 153 -6.17 10.30 9.08
N PHE A 154 -7.40 9.90 9.44
CA PHE A 154 -8.20 9.00 8.61
C PHE A 154 -8.61 9.60 7.27
N ALA A 155 -8.91 10.91 7.19
CA ALA A 155 -9.22 11.56 5.92
C ALA A 155 -8.02 11.56 4.99
N LEU A 156 -6.82 11.84 5.53
CA LEU A 156 -5.59 11.80 4.77
C LEU A 156 -5.25 10.38 4.31
N SER A 157 -5.49 9.37 5.15
CA SER A 157 -5.37 7.96 4.75
C SER A 157 -6.40 7.55 3.69
N ALA A 158 -7.62 8.10 3.72
CA ALA A 158 -8.61 7.87 2.68
C ALA A 158 -8.17 8.49 1.35
N ALA A 159 -7.66 9.73 1.37
CA ALA A 159 -7.11 10.38 0.19
C ALA A 159 -5.92 9.60 -0.39
N ALA A 160 -5.03 9.10 0.47
CA ALA A 160 -3.93 8.22 0.06
C ALA A 160 -4.44 6.97 -0.67
N ALA A 161 -5.49 6.33 -0.15
CA ALA A 161 -6.07 5.16 -0.77
C ALA A 161 -6.71 5.47 -2.13
N VAL A 162 -7.38 6.62 -2.27
CA VAL A 162 -7.90 7.10 -3.58
C VAL A 162 -6.77 7.31 -4.59
N LEU A 163 -5.64 7.89 -4.16
CA LEU A 163 -4.46 8.02 -5.01
C LEU A 163 -3.89 6.64 -5.42
N GLY A 164 -3.90 5.66 -4.51
CA GLY A 164 -3.52 4.29 -4.81
C GLY A 164 -4.43 3.62 -5.85
N MET A 165 -5.75 3.86 -5.76
CA MET A 165 -6.70 3.42 -6.80
C MET A 165 -6.44 4.10 -8.13
N ALA A 166 -6.18 5.42 -8.12
CA ALA A 166 -5.87 6.17 -9.33
C ALA A 166 -4.59 5.64 -10.00
N TYR A 167 -3.56 5.34 -9.21
CA TYR A 167 -2.35 4.66 -9.68
C TYR A 167 -2.68 3.31 -10.34
N ALA A 168 -3.43 2.44 -9.64
CA ALA A 168 -3.77 1.12 -10.14
C ALA A 168 -4.59 1.19 -11.43
N THR A 169 -5.51 2.15 -11.51
CA THR A 169 -6.38 2.37 -12.67
C THR A 169 -5.59 2.94 -13.85
N SER A 170 -4.72 3.94 -13.62
CA SER A 170 -3.87 4.53 -14.66
C SER A 170 -2.94 3.49 -15.28
N LYS A 171 -2.25 2.71 -14.43
CA LYS A 171 -1.32 1.70 -14.91
C LYS A 171 -2.05 0.51 -15.55
N GLY A 172 -3.17 0.09 -14.98
CA GLY A 172 -4.01 -0.98 -15.52
C GLY A 172 -4.64 -0.62 -16.85
N SER A 173 -5.14 0.61 -17.00
CA SER A 173 -5.72 1.08 -18.27
C SER A 173 -4.67 1.17 -19.37
N TYR A 174 -3.44 1.57 -19.07
CA TYR A 174 -2.33 1.51 -20.02
C TYR A 174 -2.12 0.08 -20.52
N ILE A 175 -1.97 -0.89 -19.61
CA ILE A 175 -1.75 -2.30 -19.97
C ILE A 175 -2.92 -2.82 -20.82
N LEU A 176 -4.16 -2.53 -20.45
CA LEU A 176 -5.34 -2.99 -21.20
C LEU A 176 -5.40 -2.35 -22.59
N CYS A 177 -5.22 -1.03 -22.71
CA CYS A 177 -5.22 -0.35 -23.99
C CYS A 177 -4.10 -0.83 -24.91
N ASP A 178 -2.93 -1.12 -24.34
CA ASP A 178 -1.80 -1.69 -25.05
C ASP A 178 -2.13 -3.10 -25.61
N THR A 179 -2.70 -3.99 -24.78
CA THR A 179 -3.16 -5.32 -25.24
C THR A 179 -4.27 -5.26 -26.30
N LEU A 180 -5.01 -4.16 -26.38
CA LEU A 180 -6.04 -3.91 -27.38
C LEU A 180 -5.51 -3.18 -28.63
N GLY A 181 -4.20 -2.90 -28.70
CA GLY A 181 -3.54 -2.24 -29.82
C GLY A 181 -3.78 -0.72 -29.91
N THR A 182 -4.23 -0.09 -28.82
CA THR A 182 -4.50 1.35 -28.74
C THR A 182 -3.82 2.03 -27.54
N PRO A 183 -2.49 1.83 -27.34
CA PRO A 183 -1.80 2.41 -26.19
C PRO A 183 -1.83 3.94 -26.24
N TRP A 184 -1.98 4.55 -25.06
CA TRP A 184 -1.75 5.98 -24.88
C TRP A 184 -0.26 6.23 -24.55
N SER A 185 0.15 7.48 -24.37
CA SER A 185 1.58 7.83 -24.25
C SER A 185 2.27 7.14 -23.06
N LEU A 186 3.25 6.27 -23.34
CA LEU A 186 4.09 5.60 -22.32
C LEU A 186 4.78 6.62 -21.40
N LYS A 187 5.32 7.71 -21.97
CA LYS A 187 5.97 8.78 -21.20
C LYS A 187 5.00 9.43 -20.20
N ALA A 188 3.72 9.54 -20.54
CA ALA A 188 2.72 10.07 -19.63
C ALA A 188 2.41 9.07 -18.50
N GLU A 189 2.32 7.77 -18.80
CA GLU A 189 2.14 6.73 -17.79
C GLU A 189 3.33 6.65 -16.83
N GLU A 190 4.56 6.65 -17.35
CA GLU A 190 5.79 6.58 -16.56
C GLU A 190 6.01 7.81 -15.68
N ALA A 191 5.44 8.96 -16.02
CA ALA A 191 5.43 10.14 -15.16
C ALA A 191 4.30 10.09 -14.11
N LEU A 192 3.10 9.70 -14.53
CA LEU A 192 1.90 9.78 -13.71
C LEU A 192 1.86 8.68 -12.64
N SER A 193 2.15 7.43 -13.01
CA SER A 193 2.03 6.29 -12.10
C SER A 193 2.96 6.39 -10.89
N PRO A 194 4.27 6.70 -11.03
CA PRO A 194 5.15 6.87 -9.89
C PRO A 194 4.78 8.07 -9.02
N ALA A 195 4.31 9.17 -9.61
CA ALA A 195 3.86 10.35 -8.87
C ALA A 195 2.64 10.03 -7.99
N LEU A 196 1.64 9.34 -8.55
CA LEU A 196 0.44 8.90 -7.80
C LEU A 196 0.80 7.93 -6.67
N ALA A 197 1.67 6.94 -6.95
CA ALA A 197 2.13 5.99 -5.94
C ALA A 197 2.93 6.68 -4.81
N GLY A 198 3.86 7.57 -5.16
CA GLY A 198 4.65 8.33 -4.19
C GLY A 198 3.80 9.23 -3.31
N LEU A 199 2.88 10.00 -3.90
CA LEU A 199 1.94 10.84 -3.16
C LEU A 199 1.03 10.01 -2.24
N SER A 200 0.56 8.85 -2.71
CA SER A 200 -0.23 7.92 -1.90
C SER A 200 0.53 7.50 -0.63
N ILE A 201 1.78 7.06 -0.77
CA ILE A 201 2.63 6.65 0.36
C ILE A 201 2.83 7.82 1.35
N LEU A 202 3.18 9.00 0.85
CA LEU A 202 3.40 10.18 1.70
C LEU A 202 2.15 10.60 2.47
N CYS A 203 1.00 10.64 1.79
CA CYS A 203 -0.28 10.92 2.44
C CYS A 203 -0.61 9.85 3.48
N LEU A 204 -0.37 8.57 3.19
CA LEU A 204 -0.69 7.50 4.15
C LEU A 204 0.18 7.57 5.40
N PHE A 205 1.50 7.74 5.25
CA PHE A 205 2.43 7.88 6.36
C PHE A 205 2.07 9.08 7.24
N SER A 206 1.75 10.20 6.61
CA SER A 206 1.29 11.41 7.29
C SER A 206 -0.05 11.16 8.01
N GLY A 207 -0.98 10.45 7.37
CA GLY A 207 -2.29 10.11 7.93
C GLY A 207 -2.22 9.23 9.17
N LEU A 208 -1.34 8.22 9.16
CA LEU A 208 -1.14 7.29 10.26
C LEU A 208 -0.35 7.90 11.44
N THR A 209 0.46 8.94 11.20
CA THR A 209 1.24 9.62 12.24
C THR A 209 0.48 10.76 12.92
N LEU A 210 -0.46 11.40 12.22
CA LEU A 210 -1.30 12.49 12.74
C LEU A 210 -2.00 12.20 14.09
N PRO A 211 -2.64 11.03 14.31
CA PRO A 211 -3.25 10.70 15.59
C PRO A 211 -2.25 10.68 16.75
N MET A 212 -1.01 10.24 16.50
CA MET A 212 0.05 10.19 17.51
C MET A 212 0.51 11.60 17.90
N ILE A 213 0.62 12.49 16.92
CA ILE A 213 0.95 13.91 17.15
C ILE A 213 -0.15 14.58 17.97
N GLY A 214 -1.42 14.31 17.67
CA GLY A 214 -2.56 14.83 18.44
C GLY A 214 -2.52 14.43 19.92
N VAL A 215 -2.26 13.15 20.21
CA VAL A 215 -2.11 12.65 21.59
C VAL A 215 -0.93 13.31 22.31
N LEU A 216 0.20 13.51 21.61
CA LEU A 216 1.37 14.17 22.21
C LEU A 216 1.07 15.64 22.52
N ALA A 217 0.41 16.36 21.61
CA ALA A 217 0.02 17.75 21.79
C ALA A 217 -0.94 17.93 22.98
N GLU A 218 -1.94 17.06 23.14
CA GLU A 218 -2.85 17.05 24.29
C GLU A 218 -2.10 16.82 25.60
N ARG A 219 -1.18 15.84 25.65
CA ARG A 219 -0.35 15.57 26.84
C ARG A 219 0.53 16.75 27.21
N LEU A 220 1.13 17.43 26.22
CA LEU A 220 1.94 18.62 26.45
C LEU A 220 1.11 19.79 26.98
N ARG A 221 -0.12 19.98 26.47
CA ARG A 221 -1.05 21.00 26.97
C ARG A 221 -1.46 20.71 28.42
N GLN A 222 -1.76 19.46 28.77
CA GLN A 222 -2.07 19.06 30.15
C GLN A 222 -0.89 19.29 31.10
N LYS A 223 0.34 18.93 30.69
CA LYS A 223 1.55 19.20 31.49
C LYS A 223 1.77 20.69 31.72
N LYS A 224 1.53 21.54 30.72
CA LYS A 224 1.64 23.00 30.88
C LYS A 224 0.60 23.56 31.83
N ALA A 225 -0.62 23.04 31.82
CA ALA A 225 -1.67 23.44 32.75
C ALA A 225 -1.31 23.08 34.20
N LEU A 226 -0.84 21.85 34.43
CA LEU A 226 -0.42 21.38 35.77
C LEU A 226 0.83 22.08 36.32
N ALA A 227 1.64 22.70 35.47
CA ALA A 227 2.83 23.47 35.88
C ALA A 227 2.52 24.95 36.10
N ALA A 228 1.31 25.40 35.76
CA ALA A 228 0.83 26.77 35.96
C ALA A 228 -0.06 26.92 37.22
N ASP A 229 -0.44 25.80 37.84
CA ASP A 229 -1.08 25.69 39.16
C ASP A 229 -0.03 25.42 40.25
#